data_AF-A0A261TL62-F1
#
_entry.id   AF-A0A261TL62-F1
#
_cell.length_a   1.000
_cell.length_b   1.000
_cell.length_c   1.000
_cell.angle_alpha   90.00
_cell.angle_beta   90.00
_cell.angle_gamma   90.00
#
_symmetry.space_group_name_H-M   'P 1'
#
loop_
_entity.id
_entity.type
_entity.pdbx_description
1 polymer ?
#
loop_
_entity_poly.entity_id
_entity_poly.type
_entity_poly.pdbx_seq_one_letter_code
_entity_poly.pdbx_strand_id
1 'polypeptide(L)'
;MEVMDLLETYPQRSFRVVELVRHATRGRALDVRERAAARKAVRRVLDAFIDTGLVEVVVPATTPGSYAEYGMARQGREAPASRTLALAAA
;
A
#
# COMPACT_ATOMS: atom_id res chain seq x y z
N MET A 1 3.42 7.81 -15.38
CA MET A 1 4.22 7.66 -14.15
C MET A 1 3.51 6.59 -13.39
N GLU A 2 4.21 5.48 -13.24
CA GLU A 2 3.64 4.27 -12.67
C GLU A 2 3.77 4.29 -11.14
N VAL A 3 2.93 3.49 -10.47
CA VAL A 3 3.00 3.32 -9.01
C VAL A 3 4.37 2.78 -8.61
N MET A 4 4.94 1.89 -9.43
CA MET A 4 6.25 1.29 -9.18
C MET A 4 7.39 2.31 -9.21
N ASP A 5 7.36 3.29 -10.13
CA ASP A 5 8.39 4.34 -10.24
C ASP A 5 8.65 5.04 -8.89
N LEU A 6 7.57 5.36 -8.16
CA LEU A 6 7.66 6.03 -6.87
C LEU A 6 8.26 5.12 -5.79
N LEU A 7 7.89 3.84 -5.78
CA LEU A 7 8.37 2.87 -4.80
C LEU A 7 9.85 2.55 -5.03
N GLU A 8 10.26 2.37 -6.28
CA GLU A 8 11.65 2.13 -6.67
C GLU A 8 12.54 3.34 -6.45
N THR A 9 12.01 4.56 -6.65
CA THR A 9 12.76 5.80 -6.36
C THR A 9 13.08 5.93 -4.86
N TYR A 10 12.20 5.44 -3.99
CA TYR A 10 12.34 5.52 -2.54
C TYR A 10 12.12 4.16 -1.87
N PRO A 11 13.03 3.18 -2.09
CA PRO A 11 12.79 1.79 -1.69
C PRO A 11 12.77 1.59 -0.18
N GLN A 12 13.32 2.54 0.59
CA GLN A 12 13.36 2.49 2.06
C GLN A 12 12.13 3.15 2.70
N ARG A 13 11.22 3.73 1.90
CA ARG A 13 10.05 4.49 2.36
C ARG A 13 8.77 3.73 2.06
N SER A 14 7.79 3.90 2.95
CA SER A 14 6.41 3.46 2.77
C SER A 14 5.49 4.63 2.41
N PHE A 15 4.42 4.34 1.68
CA PHE A 15 3.47 5.32 1.18
C PHE A 15 2.03 4.86 1.37
N ARG A 16 1.13 5.79 1.66
CA ARG A 16 -0.32 5.53 1.65
C ARG A 16 -0.86 5.55 0.23
N VAL A 17 -1.99 4.88 0.00
CA VAL A 17 -2.68 4.90 -1.31
C VAL A 17 -2.95 6.30 -1.83
N VAL A 18 -3.28 7.26 -0.96
CA VAL A 18 -3.54 8.65 -1.40
C VAL A 18 -2.30 9.32 -1.98
N GLU A 19 -1.12 9.00 -1.46
CA GLU A 19 0.15 9.54 -1.95
C GLU A 19 0.52 8.91 -3.29
N LEU A 20 0.31 7.59 -3.41
CA LEU A 20 0.48 6.86 -4.67
C LEU A 20 -0.47 7.37 -5.76
N VAL A 21 -1.75 7.59 -5.42
CA VAL A 21 -2.73 8.19 -6.34
C VAL A 21 -2.29 9.59 -6.76
N ARG A 22 -1.85 10.43 -5.81
CA ARG A 22 -1.35 11.77 -6.14
C ARG A 22 -0.16 11.73 -7.10
N HIS A 23 0.75 10.78 -6.92
CA HIS A 23 1.88 10.60 -7.82
C HIS A 23 1.43 10.12 -9.21
N ALA A 24 0.62 9.07 -9.28
CA ALA A 24 0.12 8.50 -10.53
C ALA A 24 -0.68 9.52 -11.36
N THR A 25 -1.43 10.41 -10.69
CA THR A 25 -2.24 11.45 -11.35
C THR A 25 -1.48 12.75 -11.56
N ARG A 26 -0.19 12.82 -11.18
CA ARG A 26 0.64 14.04 -11.18
C ARG A 26 0.01 15.20 -10.42
N GLY A 27 -0.77 14.90 -9.38
CA GLY A 27 -1.45 15.90 -8.56
C GLY A 27 -2.58 16.64 -9.26
N ARG A 28 -3.10 16.12 -10.38
CA ARG A 28 -4.28 16.68 -11.05
C ARG A 28 -5.46 16.76 -10.07
N ALA A 29 -6.26 17.81 -10.20
CA ALA A 29 -7.55 17.91 -9.53
C ALA A 29 -8.47 16.83 -10.12
N LEU A 30 -8.90 15.90 -9.26
CA LEU A 30 -9.84 14.85 -9.60
C LEU A 30 -11.14 15.08 -8.86
N ASP A 31 -12.25 14.85 -9.55
CA ASP A 31 -13.56 14.77 -8.92
C ASP A 31 -13.65 13.54 -7.99
N VAL A 32 -14.79 13.40 -7.30
CA VAL A 32 -15.00 12.31 -6.34
C VAL A 32 -14.98 10.94 -7.02
N ARG A 33 -15.57 10.81 -8.21
CA ARG A 33 -15.67 9.55 -8.96
C ARG A 33 -14.31 9.14 -9.53
N GLU A 34 -13.61 10.08 -10.14
CA GLU A 34 -12.26 9.91 -10.67
C GLU A 34 -11.29 9.53 -9.55
N ARG A 35 -11.38 10.18 -8.39
CA ARG A 35 -10.55 9.83 -7.22
C ARG A 35 -10.83 8.42 -6.73
N ALA A 36 -12.10 8.02 -6.67
CA ALA A 36 -12.48 6.66 -6.29
C ALA A 36 -11.96 5.62 -7.31
N ALA A 37 -12.09 5.90 -8.60
CA ALA A 37 -11.55 5.07 -9.68
C ALA A 37 -10.03 4.95 -9.60
N ALA A 38 -9.32 6.07 -9.40
CA ALA A 38 -7.86 6.10 -9.26
C ALA A 38 -7.39 5.30 -8.03
N ARG A 39 -8.06 5.44 -6.88
CA ARG A 39 -7.78 4.62 -5.69
C ARG A 39 -7.96 3.13 -5.97
N LYS A 40 -9.04 2.75 -6.66
CA LYS A 40 -9.33 1.36 -7.03
C LYS A 40 -8.27 0.81 -7.98
N ALA A 41 -7.83 1.60 -8.96
CA ALA A 41 -6.78 1.21 -9.90
C ALA A 41 -5.44 1.00 -9.17
N VAL A 42 -5.02 1.95 -8.35
CA VAL A 42 -3.79 1.84 -7.55
C VAL A 42 -3.84 0.63 -6.61
N ARG A 43 -4.99 0.38 -5.97
CA ARG A 43 -5.17 -0.80 -5.12
C ARG A 43 -4.90 -2.10 -5.89
N ARG A 44 -5.51 -2.27 -7.07
CA ARG A 44 -5.32 -3.47 -7.90
C ARG A 44 -3.86 -3.68 -8.31
N VAL A 45 -3.16 -2.60 -8.62
CA VAL A 45 -1.73 -2.65 -8.97
C VAL A 45 -0.91 -3.10 -7.76
N LEU A 46 -1.18 -2.53 -6.58
CA LEU A 46 -0.51 -2.95 -5.34
C LEU A 46 -0.79 -4.42 -5.02
N ASP A 47 -2.03 -4.87 -5.15
CA ASP A 47 -2.41 -6.26 -4.88
C ASP A 47 -1.61 -7.21 -5.81
N ALA A 48 -1.54 -6.90 -7.10
CA ALA A 48 -0.73 -7.67 -8.05
C ALA A 48 0.77 -7.69 -7.69
N PHE A 49 1.33 -6.55 -7.24
CA PHE A 49 2.74 -6.51 -6.82
C PHE A 49 3.00 -7.26 -5.51
N ILE A 50 2.04 -7.25 -4.58
CA ILE A 50 2.09 -8.05 -3.36
C ILE A 50 2.08 -9.54 -3.71
N ASP A 51 1.22 -9.96 -4.63
CA ASP A 51 1.14 -11.36 -5.09
C ASP A 51 2.46 -11.83 -5.71
N THR A 52 3.20 -10.94 -6.39
CA THR A 52 4.55 -11.24 -6.92
C THR A 52 5.68 -11.13 -5.89
N GLY A 53 5.40 -10.63 -4.68
CA GLY A 53 6.41 -10.38 -3.65
C GLY A 53 7.31 -9.15 -3.92
N LEU A 54 6.94 -8.27 -4.85
CA LEU A 54 7.69 -7.04 -5.14
C LEU A 54 7.40 -5.92 -4.14
N VAL A 55 6.18 -5.88 -3.62
CA VAL A 55 5.69 -4.86 -2.68
C VAL A 55 5.13 -5.54 -1.43
N GLU A 56 5.31 -4.92 -0.27
CA GLU A 56 4.73 -5.40 0.99
C GLU A 56 3.87 -4.33 1.67
N VAL A 57 2.95 -4.77 2.53
CA VAL A 57 2.29 -3.89 3.51
C VAL A 57 3.26 -3.68 4.66
N VAL A 58 3.89 -2.50 4.71
CA VAL A 58 4.88 -2.15 5.74
C VAL A 58 4.20 -1.81 7.06
N VAL A 59 3.06 -1.11 6.99
CA VAL A 59 2.24 -0.75 8.15
C VAL A 59 0.79 -1.16 7.86
N PRO A 60 0.22 -2.13 8.60
CA PRO A 60 -1.17 -2.51 8.43
C PRO A 60 -2.12 -1.48 9.07
N ALA A 61 -3.29 -1.27 8.48
CA ALA A 61 -4.37 -0.48 9.08
C ALA A 61 -5.14 -1.33 10.11
N THR A 62 -4.66 -1.37 11.35
CA THR A 62 -5.24 -2.21 12.42
C THR A 62 -6.35 -1.52 13.21
N THR A 63 -6.38 -0.18 13.18
CA THR A 63 -7.34 0.63 13.97
C THR A 63 -8.33 1.34 13.03
N PRO A 64 -9.61 1.50 13.41
CA PRO A 64 -10.55 2.34 12.67
C PRO A 64 -9.97 3.75 12.42
N GLY A 65 -9.98 4.20 11.18
CA GLY A 65 -9.42 5.50 10.77
C GLY A 65 -7.91 5.51 10.47
N SER A 66 -7.19 4.41 10.72
CA SER A 66 -5.80 4.25 10.28
C SER A 66 -5.71 3.93 8.78
N TYR A 67 -4.54 4.18 8.20
CA TYR A 67 -4.25 3.90 6.80
C TYR A 67 -3.11 2.90 6.69
N ALA A 68 -3.22 1.97 5.76
CA ALA A 68 -2.15 1.06 5.44
C ALA A 68 -1.08 1.77 4.61
N GLU A 69 0.18 1.39 4.82
CA GLU A 69 1.32 1.88 4.07
C GLU A 69 2.02 0.75 3.33
N TYR A 70 2.47 1.06 2.12
CA TYR A 70 3.04 0.11 1.16
C TYR A 70 4.45 0.53 0.78
N GLY A 71 5.37 -0.42 0.66
CA GLY A 71 6.76 -0.18 0.31
C GLY A 71 7.36 -1.36 -0.46
N MET A 72 8.58 -1.18 -0.98
CA MET A 72 9.31 -2.29 -1.62
C MET A 72 9.50 -3.43 -0.62
N ALA A 73 9.27 -4.66 -1.08
CA ALA A 73 9.57 -5.83 -0.27
C ALA A 73 11.07 -5.87 0.03
N ARG A 74 11.44 -5.96 1.31
CA ARG A 74 12.84 -6.14 1.70
C ARG A 74 13.19 -7.61 1.53
N GLN A 75 14.05 -7.93 0.55
CA GLN A 75 14.63 -9.27 0.44
C GLN A 75 15.26 -9.65 1.80
N GLY A 76 14.68 -10.67 2.46
CA GLY A 76 15.16 -11.19 3.75
C GLY A 76 14.29 -10.89 4.99
N ARG A 77 13.15 -10.20 4.85
CA ARG A 77 12.13 -10.22 5.93
C ARG A 77 11.30 -11.49 5.81
N GLU A 78 11.40 -12.38 6.79
CA GLU A 78 10.34 -13.34 7.05
C GLU A 78 9.02 -12.56 7.18
N ALA A 79 8.02 -12.93 6.38
CA ALA A 79 6.68 -12.36 6.49
C ALA A 79 6.25 -12.40 7.96
N PRO A 80 5.68 -11.32 8.53
CA PRO A 80 5.24 -11.35 9.92
C PRO A 80 4.28 -12.52 10.08
N ALA A 81 4.71 -13.53 10.85
CA ALA A 81 3.88 -14.63 11.26
C ALA A 81 2.57 -14.03 11.77
N SER A 82 1.47 -14.38 11.11
CA SER A 82 0.13 -13.95 11.50
C SER A 82 -0.01 -14.24 12.99
N ARG A 83 0.07 -13.18 13.81
CA ARG A 83 0.08 -13.33 15.25
C ARG A 83 -1.31 -13.80 15.63
N THR A 84 -1.37 -15.08 15.95
CA THR A 84 -2.45 -15.77 16.63
C THR A 84 -3.14 -14.79 17.58
N LEU A 85 -4.39 -14.45 17.28
CA LEU A 85 -5.26 -13.83 18.25
C LEU A 85 -5.38 -14.83 19.39
N ALA A 86 -4.63 -14.56 20.46
CA ALA A 86 -4.80 -15.20 21.74
C ALA A 86 -6.27 -14.97 22.14
N LEU A 87 -7.02 -16.07 22.14
CA LEU A 87 -8.29 -16.19 22.81
C LEU A 87 -8.00 -16.03 24.32
N ALA A 88 -8.03 -14.78 24.78
CA ALA A 88 -8.08 -14.43 26.18
C ALA A 88 -9.28 -13.50 26.36
N ALA A 89 -10.47 -14.10 26.35
CA ALA A 89 -11.68 -13.49 26.87
C ALA A 89 -12.65 -14.61 27.29
N ALA A 90 -12.91 -14.62 28.60
CA ALA A 90 -13.90 -15.39 29.37
C ALA A 90 -13.58 -16.86 29.67
#